data_AF-A0A957PBA6-F1
#
_entry.id   AF-A0A957PBA6-F1
#
_cell.length_a   1.000
_cell.length_b   1.000
_cell.length_c   1.000
_cell.angle_alpha   90.00
_cell.angle_beta   90.00
_cell.angle_gamma   90.00
#
_symmetry.space_group_name_H-M   'P 1'
#
loop_
_entity.id
_entity.type
_entity.pdbx_description
1 polymer ?
#
loop_
_entity_poly.entity_id
_entity_poly.type
_entity_poly.pdbx_seq_one_letter_code
_entity_poly.pdbx_strand_id
1 'polypeptide(L)'
;MSDQVTTIKQDDAREITNVALLDLSTMKSAEELDKISSIKNVATILIAESLHSQLMTKPIKNVASIIPIPDGENVRVKVINGPLQLGGDAFSAESDVLNIYVVNGPLIFTTPVSTVNNTQIIINGPILAPEGSESALGLAIRDLNG
;
A
#
# COMPACT_ATOMS: atom_id res chain seq x y z
N MET A 1 39.82 -21.72 30.87
CA MET A 1 40.42 -21.29 29.58
C MET A 1 39.65 -22.03 28.50
N SER A 2 38.79 -21.45 27.68
CA SER A 2 38.41 -20.05 27.48
C SER A 2 36.99 -20.04 26.90
N ASP A 3 36.23 -19.02 27.28
CA ASP A 3 34.93 -18.68 26.71
C ASP A 3 35.02 -18.46 25.19
N GLN A 4 34.05 -19.00 24.45
CA GLN A 4 33.67 -18.44 23.15
C GLN A 4 32.25 -17.90 23.27
N VAL A 5 32.15 -16.76 23.95
CA VAL A 5 31.02 -15.85 23.77
C VAL A 5 31.07 -15.37 22.33
N THR A 6 30.14 -15.85 21.51
CA THR A 6 29.90 -15.28 20.18
C THR A 6 29.21 -13.94 20.42
N THR A 7 30.01 -12.88 20.51
CA THR A 7 29.52 -11.50 20.52
C THR A 7 28.94 -11.20 19.15
N ILE A 8 27.60 -11.28 19.03
CA ILE A 8 26.88 -10.68 17.91
C ILE A 8 27.10 -9.17 18.02
N LYS A 9 27.90 -8.61 17.11
CA LYS A 9 28.03 -7.16 16.97
C LYS A 9 26.68 -6.61 16.52
N GLN A 10 26.16 -5.71 17.32
CA GLN A 10 25.00 -4.87 17.09
C GLN A 10 25.22 -4.04 15.80
N ASP A 11 24.53 -4.40 14.72
CA ASP A 11 24.57 -3.72 13.41
C ASP A 11 23.12 -3.58 12.88
N ASP A 12 22.22 -3.16 13.76
CA ASP A 12 20.75 -3.35 13.68
C ASP A 12 20.00 -2.37 12.74
N ALA A 13 20.65 -1.86 11.69
CA ALA A 13 20.01 -0.96 10.73
C ALA A 13 19.73 -1.68 9.39
N ARG A 14 18.52 -2.20 9.23
CA ARG A 14 18.11 -3.09 8.13
C ARG A 14 17.92 -2.33 6.82
N GLU A 15 18.65 -2.73 5.77
CA GLU A 15 18.40 -2.27 4.41
C GLU A 15 17.28 -3.09 3.77
N ILE A 16 16.33 -2.43 3.09
CA ILE A 16 15.22 -3.08 2.38
C ILE A 16 15.43 -2.89 0.87
N THR A 17 15.54 -3.99 0.12
CA THR A 17 15.74 -3.92 -1.33
C THR A 17 14.92 -4.92 -2.14
N ASN A 18 14.59 -4.56 -3.38
CA ASN A 18 14.00 -5.42 -4.41
C ASN A 18 12.66 -6.03 -4.00
N VAL A 19 11.71 -5.17 -3.60
CA VAL A 19 10.38 -5.59 -3.14
C VAL A 19 9.31 -4.95 -4.02
N ALA A 20 8.30 -5.72 -4.43
CA ALA A 20 7.19 -5.15 -5.19
C ALA A 20 6.34 -4.20 -4.31
N LEU A 21 5.95 -4.66 -3.13
CA LEU A 21 5.18 -3.88 -2.16
C LEU A 21 5.83 -3.93 -0.78
N LEU A 22 6.20 -2.78 -0.25
CA LEU A 22 6.62 -2.62 1.14
C LEU A 22 5.47 -2.02 1.96
N ASP A 23 4.80 -2.84 2.75
CA ASP A 23 3.72 -2.38 3.64
C ASP A 23 4.28 -2.00 5.02
N LEU A 24 4.32 -0.70 5.29
CA LEU A 24 4.67 -0.09 6.58
C LEU A 24 3.44 0.55 7.24
N SER A 25 2.24 0.40 6.65
CA SER A 25 1.01 1.05 7.14
C SER A 25 0.54 0.49 8.48
N THR A 26 1.01 -0.69 8.86
CA THR A 26 0.74 -1.30 10.16
C THR A 26 1.77 -0.94 11.24
N MET A 27 2.84 -0.22 10.91
CA MET A 27 3.83 0.24 11.89
C MET A 27 3.21 1.27 12.82
N LYS A 28 3.52 1.17 14.11
CA LYS A 28 2.87 1.98 15.16
C LYS A 28 3.77 3.06 15.74
N SER A 29 5.06 3.07 15.42
CA SER A 29 5.99 4.05 15.97
C SER A 29 7.12 4.41 15.00
N ALA A 30 7.63 5.63 15.15
CA ALA A 30 8.81 6.10 14.43
C ALA A 30 10.06 5.28 14.78
N GLU A 31 10.14 4.75 16.01
CA GLU A 31 11.28 3.92 16.46
C GLU A 31 11.43 2.63 15.65
N GLU A 32 10.32 2.03 15.20
CA GLU A 32 10.36 0.86 14.29
C GLU A 32 10.91 1.25 12.92
N LEU A 33 10.52 2.42 12.42
CA LEU A 33 11.00 2.96 11.15
C LEU A 33 12.48 3.34 11.22
N ASP A 34 12.98 3.72 12.39
CA ASP A 34 14.40 4.05 12.60
C ASP A 34 15.34 2.85 12.50
N LYS A 35 14.80 1.63 12.66
CA LYS A 35 15.55 0.39 12.39
C LYS A 35 15.79 0.15 10.89
N ILE A 36 15.15 0.93 10.00
CA ILE A 36 15.36 0.86 8.55
C ILE A 36 16.44 1.88 8.16
N SER A 37 17.57 1.38 7.65
CA SER A 37 18.72 2.22 7.26
C SER A 37 18.58 2.83 5.87
N SER A 38 17.95 2.11 4.93
CA SER A 38 17.65 2.61 3.59
C SER A 38 16.64 1.70 2.87
N ILE A 39 16.00 2.25 1.84
CA ILE A 39 15.00 1.57 1.02
C ILE A 39 15.36 1.76 -0.45
N LYS A 40 15.52 0.66 -1.20
CA LYS A 40 15.94 0.71 -2.61
C LYS A 40 15.16 -0.26 -3.50
N ASN A 41 14.89 0.14 -4.74
CA ASN A 41 14.24 -0.73 -5.74
C ASN A 41 12.92 -1.31 -5.20
N VAL A 42 12.00 -0.44 -4.82
CA VAL A 42 10.67 -0.83 -4.32
C VAL A 42 9.61 -0.26 -5.25
N ALA A 43 8.66 -1.06 -5.74
CA ALA A 43 7.63 -0.50 -6.62
C ALA A 43 6.70 0.43 -5.82
N THR A 44 6.11 -0.05 -4.73
CA THR A 44 5.21 0.75 -3.90
C THR A 44 5.52 0.61 -2.41
N ILE A 45 5.50 1.72 -1.69
CA ILE A 45 5.54 1.75 -0.22
C ILE A 45 4.18 2.21 0.29
N LEU A 46 3.53 1.44 1.16
CA LEU A 46 2.41 1.91 1.97
C LEU A 46 2.95 2.37 3.31
N ILE A 47 2.56 3.54 3.79
CA ILE A 47 3.04 4.09 5.07
C ILE A 47 1.89 4.76 5.79
N ALA A 48 1.82 4.62 7.11
CA ALA A 48 0.87 5.39 7.91
C ALA A 48 1.12 6.90 7.71
N GLU A 49 0.05 7.70 7.55
CA GLU A 49 0.15 9.14 7.32
C GLU A 49 0.99 9.84 8.40
N SER A 50 0.82 9.44 9.66
CA SER A 50 1.61 9.91 10.81
C SER A 50 3.11 9.64 10.72
N LEU A 51 3.54 8.62 9.97
CA LEU A 51 4.94 8.23 9.82
C LEU A 51 5.57 8.68 8.51
N HIS A 52 4.79 9.27 7.59
CA HIS A 52 5.27 9.66 6.27
C HIS A 52 6.47 10.61 6.34
N SER A 53 6.42 11.65 7.17
CA SER A 53 7.54 12.59 7.33
C SER A 53 8.82 11.92 7.85
N GLN A 54 8.69 10.94 8.75
CA GLN A 54 9.84 10.18 9.26
C GLN A 54 10.43 9.28 8.17
N LEU A 55 9.60 8.64 7.34
CA LEU A 55 10.06 7.84 6.20
C LEU A 55 10.93 8.66 5.26
N MET A 56 10.55 9.92 5.00
CA MET A 56 11.29 10.82 4.10
C MET A 56 12.67 11.23 4.62
N THR A 57 13.00 10.96 5.89
CA THR A 57 14.36 11.14 6.42
C THR A 57 15.31 10.01 6.01
N LYS A 58 14.77 8.88 5.54
CA LYS A 58 15.57 7.71 5.15
C LYS A 58 16.10 7.89 3.72
N PRO A 59 17.29 7.33 3.41
CA PRO A 59 17.74 7.21 2.03
C PRO A 59 16.78 6.31 1.23
N ILE A 60 16.06 6.91 0.29
CA ILE A 60 15.10 6.23 -0.60
C ILE A 60 15.61 6.35 -2.05
N LYS A 61 15.74 5.23 -2.76
CA LYS A 61 16.22 5.21 -4.16
C LYS A 61 15.42 4.24 -5.01
N ASN A 62 15.10 4.62 -6.25
CA ASN A 62 14.35 3.78 -7.20
C ASN A 62 13.04 3.25 -6.59
N VAL A 63 12.25 4.16 -6.02
CA VAL A 63 10.91 3.86 -5.53
C VAL A 63 9.89 4.50 -6.45
N ALA A 64 8.92 3.74 -6.95
CA ALA A 64 7.97 4.27 -7.93
C ALA A 64 6.88 5.10 -7.25
N SER A 65 6.29 4.58 -6.16
CA SER A 65 5.27 5.31 -5.39
C SER A 65 5.42 5.11 -3.88
N ILE A 66 5.10 6.17 -3.13
CA ILE A 66 4.93 6.15 -1.66
C ILE A 66 3.51 6.64 -1.40
N ILE A 67 2.72 5.81 -0.74
CA ILE A 67 1.28 6.05 -0.58
C ILE A 67 0.97 6.14 0.91
N PRO A 68 0.64 7.35 1.40
CA PRO A 68 0.18 7.54 2.76
C PRO A 68 -1.20 6.89 2.94
N ILE A 69 -1.33 6.09 4.00
CA ILE A 69 -2.56 5.47 4.46
C ILE A 69 -3.05 6.26 5.67
N PRO A 70 -4.30 6.78 5.66
CA PRO A 70 -4.85 7.49 6.81
C PRO A 70 -4.76 6.66 8.08
N ASP A 71 -4.33 7.31 9.17
CA ASP A 71 -4.37 6.71 10.49
C ASP A 71 -5.83 6.54 10.95
N GLY A 72 -6.09 5.49 11.73
CA GLY A 72 -7.38 5.32 12.40
C GLY A 72 -7.90 3.88 12.41
N GLU A 73 -8.77 3.59 13.37
CA GLU A 73 -9.35 2.25 13.56
C GLU A 73 -10.38 1.89 12.49
N ASN A 74 -10.93 2.90 11.80
CA ASN A 74 -11.92 2.78 10.73
C ASN A 74 -11.29 2.76 9.32
N VAL A 75 -10.03 2.33 9.22
CA VAL A 75 -9.35 2.10 7.95
C VAL A 75 -9.03 0.61 7.81
N ARG A 76 -9.28 0.04 6.64
CA ARG A 76 -8.94 -1.35 6.30
C ARG A 76 -8.22 -1.40 4.97
N VAL A 77 -6.96 -1.79 5.01
CA VAL A 77 -6.15 -2.00 3.80
C VAL A 77 -6.26 -3.45 3.38
N LYS A 78 -6.56 -3.69 2.10
CA LYS A 78 -6.54 -5.01 1.46
C LYS A 78 -5.55 -4.98 0.32
N VAL A 79 -4.51 -5.78 0.41
CA VAL A 79 -3.51 -5.95 -0.64
C VAL A 79 -3.89 -7.16 -1.49
N ILE A 80 -4.00 -6.96 -2.79
CA ILE A 80 -4.30 -8.01 -3.78
C ILE A 80 -3.14 -8.08 -4.77
N ASN A 81 -2.56 -9.27 -4.92
CA ASN A 81 -1.52 -9.52 -5.91
C ASN A 81 -2.08 -10.42 -7.01
N GLY A 82 -1.88 -10.04 -8.27
CA GLY A 82 -2.47 -10.70 -9.43
C GLY A 82 -3.80 -10.05 -9.86
N PRO A 83 -4.48 -10.65 -10.85
CA PRO A 83 -5.73 -10.12 -11.38
C PRO A 83 -6.86 -10.19 -10.34
N LEU A 84 -7.65 -9.12 -10.24
CA LEU A 84 -8.85 -9.03 -9.43
C LEU A 84 -10.06 -8.81 -10.34
N GLN A 85 -11.03 -9.72 -10.30
CA GLN A 85 -12.26 -9.63 -11.08
C GLN A 85 -13.48 -9.48 -10.17
N LEU A 86 -14.31 -8.47 -10.42
CA LEU A 86 -15.43 -8.08 -9.57
C LEU A 86 -16.68 -7.70 -10.39
N GLY A 87 -17.85 -7.78 -9.77
CA GLY A 87 -19.07 -7.14 -10.27
C GLY A 87 -19.06 -5.64 -9.99
N GLY A 88 -19.86 -4.87 -10.73
CA GLY A 88 -19.99 -3.42 -10.58
C GLY A 88 -20.61 -2.96 -9.26
N ASP A 89 -21.22 -3.89 -8.52
CA ASP A 89 -21.78 -3.72 -7.18
C ASP A 89 -20.79 -4.05 -6.05
N ALA A 90 -19.58 -4.53 -6.37
CA ALA A 90 -18.61 -4.99 -5.37
C ALA A 90 -18.19 -3.91 -4.36
N PHE A 91 -18.33 -2.64 -4.72
CA PHE A 91 -17.99 -1.49 -3.87
C PHE A 91 -19.21 -0.62 -3.51
N SER A 92 -20.43 -1.10 -3.74
CA SER A 92 -21.64 -0.31 -3.47
C SER A 92 -22.15 -0.43 -2.03
N ALA A 93 -21.61 -1.36 -1.22
CA ALA A 93 -22.04 -1.54 0.15
C ALA A 93 -21.70 -0.32 1.02
N GLU A 94 -22.70 0.21 1.74
CA GLU A 94 -22.46 1.24 2.74
C GLU A 94 -21.62 0.68 3.89
N SER A 95 -20.63 1.46 4.34
CA SER A 95 -19.74 1.07 5.43
C SER A 95 -19.14 2.31 6.07
N ASP A 96 -19.11 2.41 7.39
CA ASP A 96 -18.40 3.49 8.09
C ASP A 96 -16.87 3.30 8.08
N VAL A 97 -16.39 2.19 7.50
CA VAL A 97 -14.99 1.85 7.38
C VAL A 97 -14.49 2.23 5.99
N LEU A 98 -13.42 3.01 5.94
CA LEU A 98 -12.70 3.28 4.70
C LEU A 98 -11.93 2.02 4.27
N ASN A 99 -12.36 1.42 3.17
CA ASN A 99 -11.68 0.27 2.56
C ASN A 99 -10.68 0.77 1.52
N ILE A 100 -9.41 0.42 1.68
CA ILE A 100 -8.36 0.77 0.72
C ILE A 100 -7.90 -0.52 0.04
N TYR A 101 -8.18 -0.64 -1.26
CA TYR A 101 -7.73 -1.76 -2.08
C TYR A 101 -6.44 -1.37 -2.78
N VAL A 102 -5.36 -2.10 -2.50
CA VAL A 102 -4.07 -1.99 -3.18
C VAL A 102 -3.95 -3.18 -4.12
N VAL A 103 -4.15 -2.95 -5.42
CA VAL A 103 -4.19 -4.00 -6.44
C VAL A 103 -2.92 -3.99 -7.27
N ASN A 104 -2.11 -5.04 -7.16
CA ASN A 104 -0.91 -5.28 -7.97
C ASN A 104 -1.24 -6.25 -9.11
N GLY A 105 -1.80 -5.71 -10.19
CA GLY A 105 -2.28 -6.47 -11.33
C GLY A 105 -3.53 -5.86 -11.98
N PRO A 106 -4.11 -6.51 -12.99
CA PRO A 106 -5.34 -6.03 -13.62
C PRO A 106 -6.53 -6.01 -12.66
N LEU A 107 -7.27 -4.91 -12.61
CA LEU A 107 -8.59 -4.84 -11.96
C LEU A 107 -9.68 -4.83 -13.04
N ILE A 108 -10.56 -5.82 -13.00
CA ILE A 108 -11.55 -6.07 -14.04
C ILE A 108 -12.95 -6.03 -13.42
N PHE A 109 -13.79 -5.13 -13.91
CA PHE A 109 -15.20 -5.11 -13.62
C PHE A 109 -15.99 -5.79 -14.75
N THR A 110 -16.87 -6.72 -14.39
CA THR A 110 -17.68 -7.46 -15.36
C THR A 110 -19.02 -6.79 -15.69
N THR A 111 -19.44 -5.84 -14.86
CA THR A 111 -20.66 -5.03 -15.05
C THR A 111 -20.38 -3.57 -14.68
N PRO A 112 -21.15 -2.59 -15.20
CA PRO A 112 -20.90 -1.18 -14.93
C PRO A 112 -20.88 -0.86 -13.43
N VAL A 113 -19.91 -0.05 -13.01
CA VAL A 113 -19.79 0.44 -11.63
C VAL A 113 -20.58 1.74 -11.52
N SER A 114 -21.74 1.70 -10.87
CA SER A 114 -22.59 2.89 -10.71
C SER A 114 -22.35 3.63 -9.39
N THR A 115 -21.80 2.96 -8.37
CA THR A 115 -21.63 3.53 -7.03
C THR A 115 -20.43 2.90 -6.34
N VAL A 116 -19.62 3.75 -5.71
CA VAL A 116 -18.52 3.34 -4.85
C VAL A 116 -18.67 4.04 -3.51
N ASN A 117 -18.78 3.25 -2.44
CA ASN A 117 -19.00 3.75 -1.09
C ASN A 117 -17.80 3.44 -0.20
N ASN A 118 -17.28 4.48 0.48
CA ASN A 118 -16.18 4.43 1.44
C ASN A 118 -15.03 3.49 1.03
N THR A 119 -14.65 3.58 -0.25
CA THR A 119 -13.63 2.75 -0.86
C THR A 119 -12.65 3.61 -1.66
N GLN A 120 -11.35 3.39 -1.43
CA GLN A 120 -10.27 3.93 -2.24
C GLN A 120 -9.56 2.79 -2.96
N ILE A 121 -9.16 3.05 -4.19
CA ILE A 121 -8.44 2.10 -5.05
C ILE A 121 -7.08 2.70 -5.35
N ILE A 122 -6.05 1.94 -5.03
CA ILE A 122 -4.67 2.15 -5.46
C ILE A 122 -4.36 0.98 -6.38
N ILE A 123 -4.01 1.28 -7.62
CA ILE A 123 -3.75 0.22 -8.59
C ILE A 123 -2.38 0.36 -9.25
N ASN A 124 -1.67 -0.76 -9.24
CA ASN A 124 -0.43 -0.99 -9.96
C ASN A 124 -0.72 -1.96 -11.12
N GLY A 125 -1.31 -1.45 -12.20
CA GLY A 125 -1.79 -2.22 -13.35
C GLY A 125 -2.96 -1.56 -14.11
N PRO A 126 -3.51 -2.24 -15.13
CA PRO A 126 -4.64 -1.71 -15.91
C PRO A 126 -5.98 -1.90 -15.17
N ILE A 127 -6.90 -0.94 -15.37
CA ILE A 127 -8.32 -1.10 -15.05
C ILE A 127 -9.11 -1.39 -16.33
N LEU A 128 -9.95 -2.41 -16.29
CA LEU A 128 -10.91 -2.74 -17.34
C LEU A 128 -12.31 -2.66 -16.74
N ALA A 129 -13.14 -1.74 -17.23
CA ALA A 129 -14.51 -1.58 -16.77
C ALA A 129 -15.44 -1.28 -17.96
N PRO A 130 -16.73 -1.68 -17.90
CA PRO A 130 -17.71 -1.31 -18.91
C PRO A 130 -17.94 0.20 -18.94
N GLU A 131 -18.37 0.71 -20.09
CA GLU A 131 -18.80 2.10 -20.27
C GLU A 131 -19.83 2.51 -19.20
N GLY A 132 -19.73 3.75 -18.73
CA GLY A 132 -20.58 4.29 -17.66
C GLY A 132 -20.00 4.12 -16.25
N SER A 133 -18.85 3.45 -16.11
CA SER A 133 -18.15 3.26 -14.82
C SER A 133 -17.23 4.43 -14.45
N GLU A 134 -16.97 5.35 -15.38
CA GLU A 134 -15.90 6.35 -15.30
C GLU A 134 -16.09 7.29 -14.11
N SER A 135 -17.32 7.79 -13.92
CA SER A 135 -17.62 8.72 -12.84
C SER A 135 -17.45 8.09 -11.46
N ALA A 136 -17.95 6.86 -11.27
CA ALA A 136 -17.88 6.19 -9.98
C ALA A 136 -16.44 5.74 -9.66
N LEU A 137 -15.74 5.17 -10.64
CA LEU A 137 -14.35 4.76 -10.47
C LEU A 137 -13.40 5.94 -10.35
N GLY A 138 -13.61 7.03 -11.09
CA GLY A 138 -12.78 8.23 -11.03
C GLY A 138 -12.77 8.88 -9.65
N LEU A 139 -13.84 8.74 -8.87
CA LEU A 139 -13.90 9.20 -7.49
C LEU A 139 -13.20 8.25 -6.51
N ALA A 140 -13.14 6.96 -6.84
CA ALA A 140 -12.59 5.92 -5.98
C ALA A 140 -11.07 5.74 -6.18
N ILE A 141 -10.57 5.94 -7.39
CA ILE A 141 -9.16 5.76 -7.72
C ILE A 141 -8.35 6.91 -7.10
N ARG A 142 -7.51 6.57 -6.13
CA ARG A 142 -6.59 7.51 -5.48
C ARG A 142 -5.25 7.55 -6.20
N ASP A 143 -4.79 6.42 -6.72
CA ASP A 143 -3.52 6.30 -7.44
C ASP A 143 -3.63 5.22 -8.52
N LEU A 144 -3.01 5.49 -9.68
CA LEU A 144 -2.99 4.62 -10.86
C LEU A 144 -1.58 4.62 -11.45
N ASN A 145 -0.88 3.51 -11.26
CA ASN A 145 0.46 3.25 -11.77
C ASN A 145 0.36 2.06 -12.74
N GLY A 146 0.32 2.28 -14.05
CA GLY A 146 0.11 1.21 -15.04
C GLY A 146 0.54 1.60 -16.44
#